data_AF-A0A520HZJ1-F1
#
_entry.id   AF-A0A520HZJ1-F1
#
_cell.length_a   1.000
_cell.length_b   1.000
_cell.length_c   1.000
_cell.angle_alpha   90.00
_cell.angle_beta   90.00
_cell.angle_gamma   90.00
#
_symmetry.space_group_name_H-M   'P 1'
#
loop_
_entity.id
_entity.type
_entity.pdbx_description
1 polymer ?
#
loop_
_entity_poly.entity_id
_entity_poly.type
_entity_poly.pdbx_seq_one_letter_code
_entity_poly.pdbx_strand_id
1 'polypeptide(L)' 'RGDPIVIEAGTEGFSISREGVAMGDAAPGGRFMVKVDDTRTPVQAIAVEAGHATLPGWSN' A
#
# COMPACT_ATOMS: atom_id res chain seq x y z
N ARG A 1 -4.96 11.93 -0.44
CA ARG A 1 -6.19 11.11 -0.47
C ARG A 1 -6.79 11.18 -1.85
N GLY A 2 -7.14 10.05 -2.46
CA GLY A 2 -7.58 9.96 -3.85
C GLY A 2 -6.41 9.86 -4.84
N ASP A 3 -5.19 9.79 -4.31
CA ASP A 3 -3.98 9.68 -5.10
C ASP A 3 -3.76 8.22 -5.50
N PRO A 4 -3.37 7.96 -6.77
CA PRO A 4 -2.92 6.65 -7.18
C PRO A 4 -1.62 6.34 -6.43
N ILE A 5 -1.55 5.18 -5.80
CA ILE A 5 -0.39 4.71 -5.07
C ILE A 5 -0.06 3.29 -5.48
N VAL A 6 1.24 2.96 -5.44
CA VAL A 6 1.73 1.61 -5.70
C VAL A 6 2.02 0.94 -4.37
N ILE A 7 1.34 -0.16 -4.10
CA ILE A 7 1.65 -1.04 -2.98
C ILE A 7 2.73 -2.02 -3.43
N GLU A 8 3.92 -1.89 -2.88
CA GLU A 8 5.01 -2.84 -3.00
C GLU A 8 5.09 -3.69 -1.74
N ALA A 9 4.81 -4.99 -1.88
CA ALA A 9 4.94 -5.96 -0.81
C ALA A 9 5.84 -7.10 -1.28
N GLY A 10 6.80 -7.51 -0.45
CA GLY A 10 7.74 -8.53 -0.86
C GLY A 10 8.70 -8.92 0.24
N THR A 11 9.18 -10.16 0.17
CA THR A 11 10.27 -10.67 1.00
C THR A 11 11.49 -10.93 0.12
N GLU A 12 12.64 -11.22 0.72
CA GLU A 12 13.88 -11.46 -0.03
C GLU A 12 13.68 -12.52 -1.15
N GLY A 13 13.79 -12.08 -2.42
CA GLY A 13 13.57 -12.92 -3.61
C GLY A 13 12.19 -12.83 -4.26
N PHE A 14 11.20 -12.13 -3.69
CA PHE A 14 9.86 -11.96 -4.28
C PHE A 14 9.26 -10.60 -3.94
N SER A 15 9.03 -9.78 -4.96
CA SER A 15 8.30 -8.52 -4.85
C SER A 15 7.02 -8.56 -5.67
N ILE A 16 5.93 -8.07 -5.11
CA ILE A 16 4.68 -7.77 -5.80
C ILE A 16 4.43 -6.27 -5.74
N SER A 17 4.21 -5.66 -6.90
CA SER A 17 3.68 -4.32 -7.01
C SER A 17 2.18 -4.40 -7.35
N ARG A 18 1.38 -3.59 -6.67
CA ARG A 18 -0.07 -3.52 -6.87
C ARG A 18 -0.53 -2.09 -6.87
N GLU A 19 -1.24 -1.68 -7.90
CA GLU A 19 -1.79 -0.33 -7.98
C GLU A 19 -3.10 -0.23 -7.19
N GLY A 20 -3.30 0.91 -6.54
CA GLY A 20 -4.54 1.21 -5.84
C GLY A 20 -4.69 2.70 -5.57
N VAL A 21 -5.82 3.07 -4.97
CA VAL A 21 -6.14 4.45 -4.62
C VAL A 21 -6.08 4.62 -3.11
N ALA A 22 -5.29 5.60 -2.65
CA ALA A 22 -5.21 5.94 -1.23
C ALA A 22 -6.56 6.48 -0.73
N MET A 23 -7.23 5.75 0.15
CA MET A 23 -8.50 6.16 0.76
C MET A 23 -8.30 7.14 1.92
N GLY A 24 -7.07 7.27 2.41
CA GLY A 24 -6.70 8.20 3.48
C GLY A 24 -5.25 8.64 3.34
N ASP A 25 -4.91 9.72 4.03
CA ASP A 25 -3.55 10.23 4.10
C ASP A 25 -2.82 9.57 5.27
N ALA A 26 -1.57 9.18 5.03
CA ALA A 26 -0.64 8.75 6.06
C ALA A 26 0.75 9.29 5.77
N ALA A 27 1.47 9.66 6.84
CA ALA A 27 2.89 9.92 6.75
C ALA A 27 3.65 8.61 6.48
N PRO A 28 4.88 8.67 5.92
CA PRO A 28 5.78 7.51 5.87
C PRO A 28 5.87 6.78 7.23
N GLY A 29 5.73 5.46 7.21
CA GLY A 29 5.59 4.58 8.37
C GLY A 29 4.16 4.48 8.94
N GLY A 30 3.24 5.33 8.50
CA GLY A 30 1.85 5.38 8.94
C GLY A 30 0.96 4.38 8.20
N ARG A 31 -0.07 3.88 8.88
CA ARG A 31 -1.05 2.94 8.32
C ARG A 31 -2.21 3.69 7.71
N PHE A 32 -2.62 3.29 6.51
CA PHE A 32 -3.80 3.83 5.83
C PHE A 32 -4.52 2.74 5.05
N MET A 33 -5.72 3.07 4.59
CA MET A 33 -6.52 2.18 3.76
C MET A 33 -6.27 2.51 2.29
N VAL A 34 -6.07 1.47 1.48
CA VAL A 34 -5.91 1.56 0.03
C VAL A 34 -7.02 0.77 -0.62
N LYS A 35 -7.73 1.38 -1.54
CA LYS A 35 -8.71 0.71 -2.38
C LYS A 35 -7.99 0.18 -3.61
N VAL A 36 -7.80 -1.13 -3.69
CA VAL A 36 -7.26 -1.80 -4.88
C VAL A 36 -8.44 -2.19 -5.77
N ASP A 37 -8.37 -1.88 -7.05
CA ASP A 37 -9.46 -2.09 -8.01
C ASP A 37 -9.86 -3.57 -8.13
N ASP A 38 -8.88 -4.46 -7.99
CA ASP A 38 -9.05 -5.92 -8.02
C ASP A 38 -9.70 -6.49 -6.74
N THR A 39 -10.03 -5.65 -5.75
CA THR A 39 -10.58 -6.11 -4.46
C THR A 39 -11.80 -5.31 -4.02
N ARG A 40 -12.85 -6.03 -3.61
CA ARG A 40 -14.08 -5.40 -3.10
C ARG A 40 -13.83 -4.69 -1.77
N THR A 41 -12.95 -5.22 -0.94
CA THR A 41 -12.55 -4.67 0.36
C THR A 41 -11.25 -3.87 0.23
N PRO A 42 -11.17 -2.64 0.77
CA PRO A 42 -9.90 -1.93 0.83
C PRO A 42 -8.90 -2.69 1.71
N VAL A 43 -7.63 -2.66 1.34
CA VAL A 43 -6.54 -3.28 2.08
C VAL A 43 -5.86 -2.24 2.97
N GLN A 44 -5.39 -2.67 4.13
CA GLN A 44 -4.54 -1.82 4.96
C GLN A 44 -3.12 -1.88 4.40
N ALA A 45 -2.50 -0.71 4.22
CA ALA A 45 -1.12 -0.57 3.80
C ALA A 45 -0.39 0.40 4.73
N ILE A 46 0.94 0.31 4.74
CA ILE A 46 1.85 1.21 5.45
C ILE A 46 2.48 2.11 4.40
N ALA A 47 2.39 3.43 4.56
CA ALA A 47 3.03 4.36 3.64
C ALA A 47 4.54 4.20 3.77
N VAL A 48 5.24 3.96 2.68
CA VAL A 48 6.71 3.92 2.67
C VAL A 48 7.24 5.27 2.23
N GLU A 49 6.67 5.81 1.15
CA GLU A 49 6.99 7.12 0.59
C GLU A 49 5.78 7.72 -0.13
N ALA A 50 5.89 8.97 -0.59
CA ALA A 50 4.81 9.62 -1.31
C ALA A 50 4.54 8.88 -2.63
N GLY A 51 3.37 8.23 -2.73
CA GLY A 51 3.03 7.41 -3.89
C GLY A 51 3.34 5.92 -3.75
N HIS A 52 4.05 5.49 -2.70
CA HIS A 52 4.33 4.08 -2.45
C HIS A 52 3.93 3.62 -1.04
N ALA A 53 3.40 2.41 -0.96
CA ALA A 53 2.99 1.78 0.27
C ALA A 53 3.44 0.32 0.32
N THR A 54 3.42 -0.30 1.49
CA THR A 54 3.72 -1.72 1.66
C THR A 54 2.63 -2.41 2.47
N LEU A 55 2.49 -3.72 2.32
CA LEU A 55 1.47 -4.47 3.07
C LEU A 55 1.98 -4.80 4.48
N PRO A 56 1.14 -4.62 5.52
CA PRO A 56 1.46 -5.08 6.86
C PRO A 56 1.60 -6.60 6.85
N GLY A 57 2.74 -7.10 7.37
CA GLY A 57 3.07 -8.53 7.40
C GLY A 57 4.09 -8.98 6.35
N TRP A 58 4.55 -8.08 5.48
CA TRP A 58 5.62 -8.37 4.50
C TRP A 58 6.96 -7.72 4.86
N SER A 59 6.98 -6.72 5.75
CA SER A 59 8.22 -6.26 6.39
C SER A 59 8.71 -7.33 7.37
N ASN A 60 9.69 -8.13 6.93
CA ASN A 60 10.55 -8.91 7.82
C ASN A 60 11.87 -8.14 7.99
#